data_AF-A0AAJ1AWD1-F1
#
_entry.id   AF-A0AAJ1AWD1-F1
#
_cell.length_a   1.000
_cell.length_b   1.000
_cell.length_c   1.000
_cell.angle_alpha   90.00
_cell.angle_beta   90.00
_cell.angle_gamma   90.00
#
_symmetry.space_group_name_H-M   'P 1'
#
loop_
_entity.id
_entity.type
_entity.pdbx_description
1 polymer ?
#
loop_
_entity_poly.entity_id
_entity_poly.type
_entity_poly.pdbx_seq_one_letter_code
_entity_poly.pdbx_strand_id
1 'polypeptide(L)' 'MCNLSQGIVESTTERNTLDSIRNLMETLNLTIEEAMAALKIPESEHPKYVSMLED' A
#
# COMPACT_ATOMS: atom_id res chain seq x y z
N MET A 1 1.51 -3.24 30.69
CA MET A 1 2.49 -2.80 29.68
C MET A 1 2.38 -3.73 28.49
N CYS A 2 1.54 -3.41 27.49
CA CYS A 2 1.47 -4.18 26.24
C CYS A 2 0.98 -3.27 25.11
N ASN A 3 1.81 -2.36 24.61
CA ASN A 3 1.40 -1.46 23.51
C ASN A 3 2.47 -1.32 22.42
N LEU A 4 3.42 -2.26 22.28
CA LEU A 4 4.39 -2.25 21.17
C LEU A 4 3.95 -3.07 19.96
N SER A 5 2.94 -3.94 20.08
CA SER A 5 2.58 -4.88 19.01
C SER A 5 1.69 -4.28 17.92
N GLN A 6 0.83 -3.30 18.22
CA GLN A 6 -0.08 -2.74 17.19
C GLN A 6 0.66 -1.92 16.12
N GLY A 7 1.56 -1.02 16.53
CA GLY A 7 2.24 -0.13 15.59
C GLY A 7 3.21 -0.85 14.63
N ILE A 8 3.78 -1.99 15.04
CA ILE A 8 4.67 -2.79 14.17
C ILE A 8 3.86 -3.57 13.13
N VAL A 9 2.68 -4.08 13.49
CA VAL A 9 1.87 -4.90 12.59
C VAL A 9 1.19 -4.06 11.50
N GLU A 10 0.67 -2.89 11.86
CA GLU A 10 0.10 -1.94 10.88
C GLU A 10 1.18 -1.47 9.89
N SER A 11 2.35 -1.07 10.38
CA SER A 11 3.43 -0.56 9.52
C SER A 11 4.15 -1.65 8.71
N THR A 12 4.01 -2.93 9.07
CA THR A 12 4.51 -4.05 8.24
C THR A 12 3.53 -4.36 7.11
N THR A 13 2.23 -4.35 7.42
CA THR A 13 1.19 -4.63 6.43
C THR A 13 1.14 -3.54 5.36
N GLU A 14 1.24 -2.27 5.77
CA GLU A 14 1.25 -1.13 4.85
C GLU A 14 2.47 -1.14 3.92
N ARG A 15 3.67 -1.44 4.45
CA ARG A 15 4.88 -1.56 3.61
C ARG A 15 4.76 -2.68 2.58
N ASN A 16 4.26 -3.85 2.98
CA ASN A 16 4.06 -4.96 2.05
C ASN A 16 3.08 -4.59 0.92
N THR A 17 2.02 -3.84 1.24
CA THR A 17 1.07 -3.36 0.23
C THR A 17 1.73 -2.34 -0.71
N LEU A 18 2.52 -1.40 -0.19
CA LEU A 18 3.24 -0.42 -1.01
C LEU A 18 4.21 -1.09 -1.98
N ASP A 19 4.99 -2.06 -1.50
CA ASP A 19 5.92 -2.81 -2.35
C ASP A 19 5.16 -3.61 -3.41
N SER A 20 4.00 -4.18 -3.07
CA SER A 20 3.15 -4.87 -4.04
C SER A 20 2.61 -3.92 -5.12
N ILE A 21 2.20 -2.71 -4.74
CA ILE A 21 1.75 -1.68 -5.70
C ILE A 21 2.90 -1.31 -6.65
N ARG A 22 4.09 -0.98 -6.10
CA ARG A 22 5.29 -0.64 -6.90
C ARG A 22 5.67 -1.76 -7.86
N ASN A 23 5.71 -3.01 -7.38
CA ASN A 23 6.05 -4.16 -8.21
C ASN A 23 5.05 -4.37 -9.36
N LEU A 24 3.75 -4.14 -9.13
CA LEU A 24 2.74 -4.22 -10.19
C LEU A 24 2.89 -3.08 -11.20
N MET A 25 3.15 -1.86 -10.73
CA MET A 25 3.44 -0.73 -11.62
C MET A 25 4.66 -1.01 -12.49
N GLU A 26 5.75 -1.53 -11.95
CA GLU A 26 6.97 -1.82 -12.71
C GLU A 26 6.79 -3.01 -13.67
N THR A 27 6.15 -4.09 -13.22
CA THR A 27 6.04 -5.33 -14.00
C THR A 27 5.02 -5.22 -15.12
N LEU A 28 3.89 -4.56 -14.85
CA LEU A 28 2.76 -4.47 -15.77
C LEU A 28 2.59 -3.06 -16.36
N ASN A 29 3.49 -2.14 -16.03
CA ASN A 29 3.46 -0.74 -16.47
C ASN A 29 2.13 -0.04 -16.14
N LEU A 30 1.54 -0.39 -14.99
CA LEU A 30 0.27 0.12 -14.49
C LEU A 30 0.45 1.47 -13.78
N THR A 31 -0.62 2.26 -13.78
CA THR A 31 -0.73 3.44 -12.91
C THR A 31 -0.94 3.03 -11.44
N ILE A 32 -0.73 3.97 -10.52
CA ILE A 32 -0.94 3.74 -9.07
C ILE A 32 -2.37 3.24 -8.81
N GLU A 33 -3.37 3.88 -9.42
CA GLU A 33 -4.79 3.51 -9.29
C GLU A 33 -5.08 2.11 -9.83
N GLU A 34 -4.54 1.76 -11.00
CA GLU A 34 -4.72 0.42 -11.59
C GLU A 34 -4.05 -0.67 -10.75
N ALA A 35 -2.85 -0.41 -10.23
CA ALA A 35 -2.16 -1.34 -9.34
C ALA A 35 -2.93 -1.54 -8.02
N MET A 36 -3.49 -0.48 -7.44
CA MET A 36 -4.35 -0.58 -6.25
C MET A 36 -5.66 -1.31 -6.55
N ALA A 37 -6.28 -1.07 -7.71
CA ALA A 37 -7.45 -1.81 -8.15
C ALA A 37 -7.16 -3.30 -8.38
N ALA A 38 -5.99 -3.63 -8.93
CA ALA A 38 -5.53 -5.02 -9.11
C ALA A 38 -5.35 -5.74 -7.75
N LEU A 39 -4.89 -5.02 -6.73
CA LEU A 39 -4.82 -5.50 -5.35
C LEU A 39 -6.16 -5.45 -4.60
N LYS A 40 -7.24 -4.99 -5.25
CA LYS A 40 -8.58 -4.81 -4.68
C LYS A 40 -8.60 -3.91 -3.44
N ILE A 41 -7.72 -2.91 -3.42
CA ILE A 41 -7.69 -1.91 -2.36
C ILE A 41 -8.93 -1.01 -2.52
N PRO A 42 -9.71 -0.78 -1.45
CA PRO A 42 -10.87 0.10 -1.51
C PRO A 42 -10.47 1.52 -1.92
N GLU A 43 -11.29 2.17 -2.76
CA GLU A 43 -11.06 3.56 -3.19
C GLU A 43 -10.93 4.54 -2.01
N SER A 44 -11.61 4.26 -0.89
CA SER A 44 -11.49 5.05 0.35
C SER A 44 -10.07 5.05 0.94
N GLU A 45 -9.26 4.04 0.62
CA GLU A 45 -7.88 3.90 1.08
C GLU A 45 -6.86 4.35 0.01
N HIS A 46 -7.28 4.59 -1.24
CA HIS A 46 -6.37 5.05 -2.30
C HIS A 46 -5.61 6.33 -1.91
N PRO A 47 -6.23 7.38 -1.33
CA PRO A 47 -5.50 8.60 -0.95
C PRO A 47 -4.37 8.34 0.05
N LYS A 48 -4.54 7.35 0.94
CA LYS A 48 -3.52 6.97 1.92
C LYS A 48 -2.30 6.38 1.22
N TYR A 49 -2.51 5.43 0.32
CA TYR A 49 -1.41 4.79 -0.41
C TYR A 49 -0.75 5.70 -1.44
N VAL A 50 -1.52 6.58 -2.11
CA VAL A 50 -0.97 7.60 -3.00
C VAL A 50 -0.04 8.53 -2.22
N SER A 51 -0.49 9.07 -1.08
CA SER A 51 0.36 9.93 -0.23
C SER A 51 1.64 9.22 0.20
N MET A 52 1.56 7.92 0.54
CA MET A 52 2.73 7.14 0.95
C MET A 52 3.67 6.73 -0.20
N LEU A 53 3.19 6.77 -1.45
CA LEU A 53 4.00 6.48 -2.64
C LEU A 53 4.65 7.74 -3.22
N GLU A 54 4.04 8.90 -3.00
CA GLU A 54 4.55 10.22 -3.38
C GLU A 54 5.55 10.81 -2.37
N ASP A 55 5.57 10.29 -1.13
CA ASP A 55 6.59 10.56 -0.09
C ASP A 55 7.95 9.87 -0.39
#